data_AF-A0A8T6R776-F1
#
_entry.id   AF-A0A8T6R776-F1
#
_cell.length_a   1.000
_cell.length_b   1.000
_cell.length_c   1.000
_cell.angle_alpha   90.00
_cell.angle_beta   90.00
_cell.angle_gamma   90.00
#
_symmetry.space_group_name_H-M   'P 1'
#
loop_
_entity.id
_entity.type
_entity.pdbx_description
1 polymer ?
#
loop_
_entity_poly.entity_id
_entity_poly.type
_entity_poly.pdbx_seq_one_letter_code
_entity_poly.pdbx_strand_id
1 'polypeptide(L)'
;MSYAGDVTPAEAYDAVTGPDDALLVDVRTHAEWTYVGVPDLEASGRDVAFVEWSHYPGGTRNDRFVDEVRAAGLEPGRPVYCLCRSGVRSMAAAEAL
;
A
#
# COMPACT_ATOMS: atom_id res chain seq x y z
N MET A 1 0.84 -16.57 -8.05
CA MET A 1 2.17 -15.95 -8.08
C MET A 1 2.05 -14.72 -7.22
N SER A 2 2.35 -14.95 -5.95
CA SER A 2 2.36 -13.98 -4.85
C SER A 2 3.66 -13.19 -4.87
N TYR A 3 3.63 -11.96 -4.36
CA TYR A 3 4.77 -11.06 -4.10
C TYR A 3 5.91 -11.02 -5.13
N ALA A 4 6.00 -9.91 -5.88
CA ALA A 4 7.02 -9.70 -6.92
C ALA A 4 8.43 -9.33 -6.40
N GLY A 5 8.60 -9.15 -5.09
CA GLY A 5 9.88 -8.79 -4.47
C GLY A 5 9.90 -7.39 -3.85
N ASP A 6 10.98 -7.12 -3.12
CA ASP A 6 11.22 -5.82 -2.49
C ASP A 6 11.74 -4.80 -3.51
N VAL A 7 11.31 -3.55 -3.38
CA VAL A 7 11.84 -2.41 -4.15
C VAL A 7 12.24 -1.28 -3.22
N THR A 8 13.10 -0.39 -3.70
CA THR A 8 13.44 0.83 -3.00
C THR A 8 12.28 1.84 -3.04
N PRO A 9 12.21 2.79 -2.09
CA PRO A 9 11.21 3.86 -2.13
C PRO A 9 11.24 4.70 -3.41
N ALA A 10 12.42 4.88 -4.02
CA ALA A 10 12.57 5.60 -5.28
C ALA A 10 11.93 4.84 -6.45
N GLU A 11 12.20 3.54 -6.57
CA GLU A 11 11.59 2.69 -7.61
C GLU A 11 10.06 2.62 -7.47
N ALA A 12 9.55 2.49 -6.24
CA ALA A 12 8.11 2.52 -5.98
C ALA A 12 7.50 3.88 -6.35
N TYR A 13 8.17 4.98 -6.00
CA TYR A 13 7.71 6.33 -6.35
C TYR A 13 7.68 6.55 -7.85
N ASP A 14 8.73 6.15 -8.57
CA ASP A 14 8.81 6.26 -10.03
C ASP A 14 7.73 5.44 -10.72
N ALA A 15 7.43 4.23 -10.25
CA ALA A 15 6.37 3.39 -10.81
C ALA A 15 4.96 3.97 -10.56
N VAL A 16 4.71 4.53 -9.37
CA VAL A 16 3.42 5.12 -8.99
C VAL A 16 3.17 6.43 -9.73
N THR A 17 4.18 7.31 -9.78
CA THR A 17 4.06 8.64 -10.39
C THR A 17 4.33 8.65 -11.88
N GLY A 18 4.92 7.58 -12.41
CA GLY A 18 5.27 7.41 -13.81
C GLY A 18 4.16 6.78 -14.68
N PRO A 19 4.53 6.24 -15.85
CA PRO A 19 3.61 5.73 -16.86
C PRO A 19 2.96 4.39 -16.47
N ASP A 20 3.52 3.66 -15.52
CA ASP A 20 3.05 2.34 -15.10
C ASP A 20 1.70 2.41 -14.35
N ASP A 21 1.29 3.62 -13.94
CA ASP A 21 0.06 3.88 -13.20
C ASP A 21 -0.10 2.94 -12.01
N ALA A 22 0.98 2.71 -11.27
CA ALA A 22 0.94 1.77 -10.17
C ALA A 22 0.13 2.32 -8.98
N LEU A 23 -0.50 1.41 -8.22
CA LEU A 23 -1.21 1.74 -6.99
C LEU A 23 -0.26 1.68 -5.79
N LEU A 24 -0.13 2.77 -5.03
CA LEU A 24 0.51 2.75 -3.72
C LEU A 24 -0.53 2.44 -2.65
N VAL A 25 -0.34 1.36 -1.90
CA VAL A 25 -1.16 0.99 -0.74
C VAL A 25 -0.35 1.21 0.53
N ASP A 26 -0.75 2.18 1.35
CA ASP A 26 -0.19 2.35 2.69
C ASP A 26 -0.90 1.39 3.65
N VAL A 27 -0.19 0.34 4.05
CA VAL A 27 -0.73 -0.73 4.89
C VAL A 27 -0.44 -0.55 6.38
N ARG A 28 0.09 0.63 6.74
CA ARG A 28 0.28 1.03 8.13
C ARG A 28 -1.08 1.23 8.81
N THR A 29 -1.04 1.41 10.12
CA THR A 29 -2.25 1.67 10.90
C THR A 29 -2.68 3.12 10.78
N HIS A 30 -3.96 3.40 11.05
CA HIS A 30 -4.50 4.75 11.11
C HIS A 30 -3.76 5.63 12.13
N ALA A 31 -3.29 5.03 13.24
CA ALA A 31 -2.46 5.72 14.21
C ALA A 31 -1.12 6.18 13.59
N GLU A 32 -0.48 5.34 12.77
CA GLU A 32 0.76 5.73 12.08
C GLU A 32 0.52 6.84 11.06
N TRP A 33 -0.56 6.79 10.28
CA TRP A 33 -0.91 7.88 9.37
C TRP A 33 -1.10 9.21 10.10
N THR A 34 -1.79 9.15 11.25
CA THR A 34 -2.09 10.33 12.06
C THR A 34 -0.85 10.93 12.73
N TYR A 35 0.03 10.11 13.31
CA TYR A 35 1.13 10.58 14.14
C TYR A 35 2.49 10.66 13.44
N VAL A 36 2.68 9.92 12.34
CA VAL A 36 3.92 9.95 11.53
C VAL A 36 3.72 10.76 10.25
N GLY A 37 2.51 10.75 9.71
CA GLY A 37 2.19 11.34 8.41
C GLY A 37 2.07 10.30 7.30
N VAL A 38 1.72 10.78 6.12
CA VAL A 38 1.39 9.98 4.94
C VAL A 38 2.26 10.37 3.75
N PRO A 39 2.45 9.49 2.75
CA PRO A 39 3.09 9.88 1.50
C PRO A 39 2.29 10.99 0.82
N ASP A 40 3.00 12.00 0.31
CA ASP A 40 2.43 13.08 -0.49
C ASP A 40 2.71 12.82 -1.97
N LEU A 41 1.64 12.62 -2.73
CA LEU A 41 1.67 12.39 -4.17
C LEU A 41 0.90 13.47 -4.95
N GLU A 42 0.51 14.58 -4.30
CA GLU A 42 -0.37 15.60 -4.89
C GLU A 42 0.18 16.16 -6.21
N ALA A 43 1.49 16.41 -6.27
CA ALA A 43 2.16 16.93 -7.46
C ALA A 43 2.11 15.98 -8.67
N SER A 44 1.90 14.69 -8.45
CA SER A 44 1.77 13.67 -9.51
C SER A 44 0.32 13.42 -9.95
N GLY A 45 -0.66 13.96 -9.22
CA GLY A 45 -2.08 13.69 -9.45
C GLY A 45 -2.49 12.23 -9.14
N ARG A 46 -1.68 11.51 -8.35
CA ARG A 46 -1.94 10.14 -7.91
C ARG A 46 -2.40 10.13 -6.46
N ASP A 47 -3.22 9.14 -6.11
CA ASP A 47 -3.70 8.91 -4.76
C ASP A 47 -2.99 7.73 -4.09
N VAL A 48 -2.94 7.76 -2.76
CA VAL A 48 -2.50 6.65 -1.92
C VAL A 48 -3.73 5.91 -1.39
N ALA A 49 -3.77 4.59 -1.55
CA ALA A 49 -4.78 3.74 -0.94
C ALA A 49 -4.42 3.48 0.53
N PHE A 50 -5.20 4.02 1.45
CA PHE A 50 -5.01 3.82 2.90
C PHE A 50 -5.85 2.63 3.37
N VAL A 51 -5.21 1.46 3.53
CA VAL A 51 -5.89 0.23 3.93
C VAL A 51 -5.04 -0.49 4.97
N GLU A 52 -5.50 -0.52 6.22
CA GLU A 52 -4.74 -1.17 7.30
C GLU A 52 -4.62 -2.67 7.04
N TRP A 53 -3.39 -3.20 7.04
CA TRP A 53 -3.18 -4.65 7.02
C TRP A 53 -3.66 -5.35 8.29
N SER A 54 -3.53 -4.65 9.41
CA SER A 54 -3.93 -5.12 10.72
C SER A 54 -4.50 -3.92 11.48
N HIS A 55 -5.65 -4.11 12.11
CA HIS A 55 -6.38 -3.04 12.77
C HIS A 55 -5.65 -2.53 14.01
N TYR A 56 -5.76 -1.23 14.21
CA TYR A 56 -5.41 -0.59 15.48
C TYR A 56 -6.67 -0.14 16.23
N PRO A 57 -6.74 -0.33 17.56
CA PRO A 57 -5.79 -1.04 18.42
C PRO A 57 -5.96 -2.57 18.33
N GLY A 58 -4.95 -3.32 18.78
CA GLY A 58 -5.05 -4.78 18.97
C GLY A 58 -4.34 -5.64 17.91
N GLY A 59 -4.00 -5.09 16.75
CA GLY A 59 -3.17 -5.77 15.75
C GLY A 59 -3.84 -6.98 15.09
N THR A 60 -5.18 -7.07 15.17
CA THR A 60 -5.94 -8.13 14.51
C THR A 60 -5.86 -7.96 12.99
N ARG A 61 -5.69 -9.06 12.26
CA ARG A 61 -5.70 -9.08 10.78
C ARG A 61 -6.99 -8.42 10.26
N ASN A 62 -6.87 -7.59 9.23
CA ASN A 62 -8.03 -7.09 8.51
C ASN A 62 -8.50 -8.13 7.49
N ASP A 63 -9.60 -8.83 7.79
CA ASP A 63 -10.16 -9.87 6.90
C ASP A 63 -10.77 -9.29 5.61
N ARG A 64 -11.02 -7.97 5.57
CA ARG A 64 -11.56 -7.26 4.41
C ARG A 64 -10.50 -6.57 3.57
N PHE A 65 -9.22 -6.73 3.92
CA PHE A 65 -8.10 -6.01 3.31
C PHE A 65 -8.13 -6.02 1.77
N VAL A 66 -8.27 -7.21 1.16
CA VAL A 66 -8.26 -7.32 -0.31
C VAL A 66 -9.45 -6.61 -0.94
N ASP A 67 -10.63 -6.67 -0.32
CA ASP A 67 -11.82 -6.00 -0.83
C ASP A 67 -11.73 -4.49 -0.69
N GLU A 68 -11.11 -3.99 0.39
CA GLU A 68 -10.84 -2.57 0.60
C GLU A 68 -9.80 -2.05 -0.41
N VAL A 69 -8.75 -2.82 -0.70
CA VAL A 69 -7.76 -2.48 -1.74
C VAL A 69 -8.39 -2.48 -3.14
N ARG A 70 -9.30 -3.43 -3.45
CA ARG A 70 -10.12 -3.40 -4.68
C ARG A 70 -10.96 -2.15 -4.78
N ALA A 71 -11.65 -1.77 -3.71
CA ALA A 71 -12.46 -0.55 -3.68
C ALA A 71 -11.60 0.72 -3.84
N ALA A 72 -10.32 0.67 -3.44
CA ALA A 72 -9.36 1.77 -3.58
C ALA A 72 -8.68 1.85 -4.95
N GLY A 73 -9.03 0.98 -5.91
CA GLY A 73 -8.54 1.05 -7.30
C GLY A 73 -7.52 -0.03 -7.68
N LEU A 74 -7.51 -1.18 -7.00
CA LEU A 74 -6.83 -2.37 -7.51
C LEU A 74 -7.58 -2.93 -8.72
N GLU A 75 -6.87 -3.00 -9.84
CA GLU A 75 -7.35 -3.51 -11.12
C GLU A 75 -6.43 -4.62 -11.66
N PRO A 76 -6.95 -5.57 -12.46
CA PRO A 76 -6.12 -6.59 -13.09
C PRO A 76 -5.00 -6.00 -13.93
N GLY A 77 -3.76 -6.39 -13.64
CA GLY A 77 -2.57 -5.94 -14.39
C GLY A 77 -1.98 -4.61 -13.93
N ARG A 78 -2.65 -3.89 -13.01
CA ARG A 78 -2.09 -2.69 -12.37
C ARG A 78 -1.04 -3.09 -11.33
N PRO A 79 0.21 -2.62 -11.40
CA PRO A 79 1.20 -2.90 -10.37
C PRO A 79 0.76 -2.33 -9.02
N VAL A 80 1.06 -3.04 -7.92
CA VAL A 80 0.74 -2.59 -6.57
C VAL A 80 1.98 -2.59 -5.70
N TYR A 81 2.20 -1.48 -5.01
CA TYR A 81 3.28 -1.32 -4.05
C TYR A 81 2.70 -1.16 -2.65
N CYS A 82 3.11 -2.00 -1.70
CA CYS A 82 2.66 -1.92 -0.31
C CYS A 82 3.71 -1.21 0.55
N LEU A 83 3.32 -0.17 1.28
CA LEU A 83 4.17 0.57 2.19
C LEU A 83 3.89 0.18 3.64
N CYS A 84 4.94 -0.16 4.39
CA CYS A 84 4.87 -0.25 5.84
C CYS A 84 6.14 0.28 6.51
N ARG A 85 6.17 0.34 7.85
CA ARG A 85 7.33 0.86 8.60
C ARG A 85 8.60 0.00 8.49
N SER A 86 8.48 -1.33 8.40
CA SER A 86 9.61 -2.25 8.66
C SER A 86 9.66 -3.48 7.75
N GLY A 87 8.94 -3.49 6.63
CA GLY A 87 8.94 -4.57 5.63
C GLY A 87 8.01 -5.76 5.90
N VAL A 88 7.75 -6.11 7.16
CA VAL A 88 6.98 -7.34 7.49
C VAL A 88 5.51 -7.27 7.03
N ARG A 89 4.83 -6.14 7.28
CA ARG A 89 3.41 -5.98 6.91
C ARG A 89 3.22 -5.80 5.41
N SER A 90 4.13 -5.08 4.74
CA SER A 90 4.05 -4.84 3.30
C SER A 90 4.26 -6.12 2.50
N MET A 91 5.20 -6.98 2.91
CA MET A 91 5.40 -8.29 2.28
C MET A 91 4.15 -9.17 2.40
N ALA A 92 3.63 -9.31 3.62
CA ALA A 92 2.45 -10.14 3.86
C ALA A 92 1.19 -9.59 3.15
N ALA A 93 1.04 -8.27 3.09
CA ALA A 93 -0.03 -7.61 2.33
C ALA A 93 0.08 -7.91 0.83
N ALA A 94 1.28 -7.76 0.25
CA ALA A 94 1.52 -8.01 -1.16
C ALA A 94 1.42 -9.50 -1.55
N GLU A 95 1.57 -10.44 -0.61
CA GLU A 95 1.29 -11.85 -0.85
C GLU A 95 -0.22 -12.17 -0.93
N ALA A 96 -1.07 -11.33 -0.33
CA ALA A 96 -2.52 -11.52 -0.32
C ALA A 96 -3.25 -10.84 -1.48
N LEU A 97 -2.56 -9.97 -2.24
CA LEU A 97 -3.08 -9.29 -3.43
C LEU A 97 -2.77 -10.12 -4.69
#